data_AF-A0A2G8JSB5-F1
#
_entry.id   AF-A0A2G8JSB5-F1
#
_cell.length_a   1.000
_cell.length_b   1.000
_cell.length_c   1.000
_cell.angle_alpha   90.00
_cell.angle_beta   90.00
_cell.angle_gamma   90.00
#
_symmetry.space_group_name_H-M   'P 1'
#
loop_
_entity.id
_entity.type
_entity.pdbx_description
1 polymer ?
#
loop_
_entity_poly.entity_id
_entity_poly.type
_entity_poly.pdbx_seq_one_letter_code
_entity_poly.pdbx_strand_id
1 'polypeptide(L)'
;MAVVVKEDAGVLQSPGHPDLGASPPATTSASTSRVLQASGERSARAPLKKRKRLSAFDVSQMVVQRNIKTRTELLALAEMQKREGKTDLAEFVVNRGQKCVAEAIEVAWELHDAESKLERGKKSRPEILDSFKGQPCVPGCNGLWSTIAEDILRRNDIPAGTFKRAVVDVLEKGRGKYRNIFITGPANCGKTFILAPLTQIFKVFSNPASTSFAWVGAEKAEVIFLNDFRWSPQIMPWHDLLLLLEGQMVHLPAPKTHFSQDFVLSGSTPVFATGKNPLIYIKGGQIEERETEMMTVRWRYFTFRSQIQANEQVDVPPCGPCFAKFILT
;
A
#
# COMPACT_ATOMS: atom_id res chain seq x y z
N MET A 1 37.37 -34.82 -1.95
CA MET A 1 36.65 -35.61 -2.97
C MET A 1 37.02 -35.03 -4.34
N ALA A 2 37.83 -35.75 -5.11
CA ALA A 2 38.27 -35.35 -6.44
C ALA A 2 37.36 -36.02 -7.48
N VAL A 3 36.82 -35.24 -8.43
CA VAL A 3 36.03 -35.76 -9.54
C VAL A 3 37.00 -36.16 -10.66
N VAL A 4 37.05 -37.45 -10.95
CA VAL A 4 37.80 -38.02 -12.09
C VAL A 4 36.91 -37.90 -13.32
N VAL A 5 37.36 -37.16 -14.33
CA VAL A 5 36.72 -37.12 -15.65
C VAL A 5 37.42 -38.18 -16.51
N LYS A 6 36.68 -39.18 -17.00
CA LYS A 6 37.19 -40.14 -17.99
C LYS A 6 37.29 -39.41 -19.33
N GLU A 7 38.49 -39.35 -19.90
CA GLU A 7 38.69 -39.01 -21.30
C GLU A 7 38.66 -40.31 -22.11
N ASP A 8 37.59 -40.51 -22.88
CA ASP A 8 37.51 -41.62 -23.84
C ASP A 8 38.32 -41.26 -25.09
N ALA A 9 39.50 -41.85 -25.22
CA ALA A 9 40.49 -41.53 -26.26
C ALA A 9 40.24 -42.20 -27.63
N GLY A 10 39.00 -42.48 -28.01
CA GLY A 10 38.75 -43.21 -29.26
C GLY A 10 37.35 -43.02 -29.83
N VAL A 11 37.17 -42.00 -30.67
CA VAL A 11 35.98 -41.88 -31.52
C VAL A 11 36.24 -42.67 -32.80
N LEU A 12 35.53 -43.80 -32.98
CA LEU A 12 35.51 -44.55 -34.24
C LEU A 12 34.72 -43.74 -35.28
N GLN A 13 35.42 -43.15 -36.26
CA GLN A 13 34.79 -42.50 -37.40
C GLN A 13 34.54 -43.49 -38.55
N SER A 14 33.34 -43.44 -39.13
CA SER A 14 32.95 -44.29 -40.27
C SER A 14 33.65 -43.85 -41.57
N PRO A 15 33.93 -44.76 -42.52
CA PRO A 15 34.57 -44.41 -43.78
C PRO A 15 33.72 -43.43 -44.58
N GLY A 16 34.26 -42.24 -44.85
CA GLY A 16 33.59 -41.18 -45.62
C GLY A 16 33.10 -39.97 -44.81
N HIS A 17 33.33 -39.93 -43.49
CA HIS A 17 33.05 -38.73 -42.70
C HIS A 17 34.13 -37.66 -42.96
N PRO A 18 33.77 -36.41 -43.26
CA PRO A 18 34.76 -35.33 -43.41
C PRO A 18 35.45 -35.06 -42.06
N ASP A 19 36.77 -34.91 -42.12
CA ASP A 19 37.61 -34.65 -40.95
C ASP A 19 37.37 -33.23 -40.41
N LEU A 20 36.78 -33.16 -39.22
CA LEU A 20 36.44 -31.89 -38.55
C LEU A 20 37.57 -31.39 -37.63
N GLY A 21 38.72 -32.08 -37.58
CA GLY A 21 39.85 -31.69 -36.72
C GLY A 21 40.66 -30.48 -37.23
N ALA A 22 40.53 -30.11 -38.50
CA ALA A 22 41.41 -29.13 -39.16
C ALA A 22 40.70 -27.85 -39.64
N SER A 23 39.54 -27.49 -39.08
CA SER A 23 38.86 -26.24 -39.42
C SER A 23 38.33 -25.51 -38.18
N PRO A 24 38.62 -24.20 -38.00
CA PRO A 24 38.05 -23.44 -36.90
C PRO A 24 36.52 -23.35 -37.03
N PRO A 25 35.78 -23.23 -35.91
CA PRO A 25 34.32 -23.32 -35.92
C PRO A 25 33.68 -22.31 -36.87
N ALA A 26 32.94 -22.83 -37.84
CA ALA A 26 32.31 -22.08 -38.94
C ALA A 26 31.03 -21.34 -38.50
N THR A 27 31.11 -20.49 -37.48
CA THR A 27 29.98 -19.61 -37.07
C THR A 27 30.30 -18.12 -37.20
N THR A 28 31.58 -17.73 -37.13
CA THR A 28 32.04 -16.34 -37.32
C THR A 28 32.36 -15.97 -38.77
N SER A 29 32.76 -16.93 -39.61
CA SER A 29 33.07 -16.69 -41.04
C SER A 29 31.81 -16.54 -41.91
N ALA A 30 30.70 -17.17 -41.53
CA ALA A 30 29.40 -17.00 -42.18
C ALA A 30 28.71 -15.66 -41.84
N SER A 31 29.07 -15.05 -40.71
CA SER A 31 28.54 -13.76 -40.28
C SER A 31 29.32 -12.58 -40.88
N THR A 32 30.64 -12.73 -41.11
CA THR A 32 31.45 -11.71 -41.81
C THR A 32 31.23 -11.69 -43.33
N SER A 33 30.95 -12.83 -43.96
CA SER A 33 30.68 -12.88 -45.41
C SER A 33 29.34 -12.23 -45.81
N ARG A 34 28.32 -12.25 -44.93
CA ARG A 34 27.09 -11.45 -45.12
C ARG A 34 27.30 -9.93 -44.98
N VAL A 35 28.31 -9.51 -44.23
CA VAL A 35 28.64 -8.08 -44.07
C VAL A 35 29.46 -7.57 -45.26
N LEU A 36 30.33 -8.40 -45.84
CA LEU A 36 31.18 -8.01 -46.97
C LEU A 36 30.44 -8.01 -48.31
N GLN A 37 29.49 -8.93 -48.56
CA GLN A 37 28.73 -8.92 -49.82
C GLN A 37 27.64 -7.82 -49.91
N ALA A 38 27.27 -7.19 -48.79
CA ALA A 38 26.34 -6.05 -48.78
C ALA A 38 27.05 -4.68 -48.90
N SER A 39 28.36 -4.67 -49.13
CA SER A 39 29.20 -3.47 -49.21
C SER A 39 29.65 -3.11 -50.64
N GLY A 40 28.94 -3.61 -51.66
CA GLY A 40 28.98 -3.05 -53.01
C GLY A 40 28.06 -1.84 -53.11
N GLU A 41 28.64 -0.66 -53.38
CA GLU A 41 27.97 0.58 -53.80
C GLU A 41 26.84 1.11 -52.89
N ARG A 42 27.22 1.63 -51.72
CA ARG A 42 26.43 2.68 -51.08
C ARG A 42 27.28 3.93 -50.93
N SER A 43 26.97 4.91 -51.78
CA SER A 43 27.36 6.31 -51.63
C SER A 43 27.36 6.70 -50.16
N ALA A 44 28.47 7.30 -49.71
CA ALA A 44 28.70 7.72 -48.33
C ALA A 44 27.67 8.79 -47.91
N ARG A 45 26.46 8.34 -47.55
CA ARG A 45 25.54 9.15 -46.74
C ARG A 45 26.09 9.17 -45.32
N ALA A 46 26.39 10.36 -44.83
CA ALA A 46 26.69 10.60 -43.42
C ALA A 46 25.66 9.85 -42.54
N PRO A 47 26.07 9.18 -41.46
CA PRO A 47 25.15 8.45 -40.61
C PRO A 47 24.13 9.45 -40.07
N LEU A 48 22.86 9.30 -40.47
CA LEU A 48 21.73 10.02 -39.87
C LEU A 48 21.85 9.84 -38.35
N LYS A 49 22.05 10.94 -37.61
CA LYS A 49 22.05 10.93 -36.14
C LYS A 49 20.79 10.20 -35.69
N LYS A 50 20.93 8.97 -35.18
CA LYS A 50 19.79 8.22 -34.63
C LYS A 50 19.18 9.09 -33.53
N ARG A 51 17.93 9.50 -33.75
CA ARG A 51 17.16 10.26 -32.76
C ARG A 51 17.14 9.46 -31.46
N LYS A 52 17.62 10.05 -30.36
CA LYS A 52 17.75 9.39 -29.06
C LYS A 52 16.34 9.08 -28.56
N ARG A 53 15.96 7.79 -28.56
CA ARG A 53 14.68 7.34 -28.02
C ARG A 53 14.65 7.59 -26.51
N LEU A 54 13.49 8.02 -25.99
CA LEU A 54 13.27 8.12 -24.56
C LEU A 54 13.51 6.76 -23.91
N SER A 55 14.36 6.74 -22.88
CA SER A 55 14.54 5.58 -22.02
C SER A 55 13.45 5.52 -20.97
N ALA A 56 13.29 4.36 -20.31
CA ALA A 56 12.38 4.24 -19.18
C ALA A 56 12.76 5.19 -18.02
N PHE A 57 14.06 5.48 -17.87
CA PHE A 57 14.57 6.43 -16.88
C PHE A 57 14.18 7.88 -17.21
N ASP A 58 14.24 8.29 -18.48
CA ASP A 58 13.80 9.64 -18.86
C ASP A 58 12.29 9.81 -18.60
N VAL A 59 11.50 8.77 -18.86
CA VAL A 59 10.05 8.76 -18.58
C VAL A 59 9.78 8.79 -17.07
N SER A 60 10.55 8.05 -16.25
CA SER A 60 10.37 8.08 -14.80
C SER A 60 10.65 9.45 -14.20
N GLN A 61 11.66 10.17 -14.68
CA GLN A 61 11.92 11.55 -14.27
C GLN A 61 10.76 12.48 -14.64
N MET A 62 10.21 12.37 -15.85
CA MET A 62 9.06 13.18 -16.25
C MET A 62 7.81 12.89 -15.42
N VAL A 63 7.58 11.60 -15.09
CA VAL A 63 6.44 11.17 -14.27
C VAL A 63 6.45 11.87 -12.92
N VAL A 64 7.61 11.90 -12.26
CA VAL A 64 7.77 12.59 -10.96
C VAL A 64 7.65 14.10 -11.13
N GLN A 65 8.38 14.71 -12.07
CA GLN A 65 8.40 16.16 -12.27
C GLN A 65 7.03 16.75 -12.61
N ARG A 66 6.20 16.01 -13.34
CA ARG A 66 4.85 16.45 -13.74
C ARG A 66 3.75 15.86 -12.87
N ASN A 67 4.11 15.21 -11.76
CA ASN A 67 3.19 14.59 -10.81
C ASN A 67 2.17 13.64 -11.46
N ILE A 68 2.61 12.82 -12.42
CA ILE A 68 1.79 11.86 -13.15
C ILE A 68 1.60 10.61 -12.28
N LYS A 69 0.37 10.28 -11.93
CA LYS A 69 0.02 9.11 -11.11
C LYS A 69 -0.55 7.96 -11.93
N THR A 70 -1.15 8.27 -13.08
CA THR A 70 -1.87 7.26 -13.86
C THR A 70 -1.38 7.16 -15.29
N ARG A 71 -1.60 5.99 -15.91
CA ARG A 71 -1.33 5.78 -17.34
C ARG A 71 -2.14 6.75 -18.21
N THR A 72 -3.37 7.06 -17.81
CA THR A 72 -4.25 7.98 -18.55
C THR A 72 -3.68 9.39 -18.58
N GLU A 73 -3.13 9.87 -17.47
CA GLU A 73 -2.41 11.16 -17.42
C GLU A 73 -1.16 11.14 -18.31
N LEU A 74 -0.39 10.05 -18.31
CA LEU A 74 0.78 9.91 -19.18
C LEU A 74 0.39 9.91 -20.67
N LEU A 75 -0.73 9.26 -21.02
CA LEU A 75 -1.28 9.28 -22.37
C LEU A 75 -1.76 10.67 -22.78
N ALA A 76 -2.44 11.39 -21.89
CA ALA A 76 -2.88 12.76 -22.14
C ALA A 76 -1.67 13.67 -22.40
N LEU A 77 -0.58 13.50 -21.63
CA LEU A 77 0.68 14.21 -21.85
C LEU A 77 1.31 13.83 -23.21
N ALA A 78 1.31 12.55 -23.57
CA ALA A 78 1.86 12.08 -24.83
C ALA A 78 1.12 12.67 -26.04
N GLU A 79 -0.22 12.72 -25.99
CA GLU A 79 -1.02 13.33 -27.06
C GLU A 79 -0.85 14.85 -27.12
N MET A 80 -0.74 15.52 -25.97
CA MET A 80 -0.41 16.95 -25.92
C MET A 80 0.95 17.25 -26.56
N GLN A 81 1.99 16.50 -26.20
CA GLN A 81 3.33 16.65 -26.78
C GLN A 81 3.35 16.34 -28.28
N LYS A 82 2.57 15.35 -28.73
CA LYS A 82 2.43 15.01 -30.14
C LYS A 82 1.82 16.15 -30.95
N ARG A 83 0.83 16.88 -30.41
CA ARG A 83 0.27 18.09 -31.04
C ARG A 83 1.29 19.21 -31.18
N GLU A 84 2.24 19.30 -30.25
CA GLU A 84 3.39 20.21 -30.31
C GLU A 84 4.54 19.70 -31.21
N GLY A 85 4.37 18.55 -31.88
CA GLY A 85 5.40 17.95 -32.74
C GLY A 85 6.44 17.07 -32.02
N LYS A 86 6.33 16.91 -30.69
CA LYS A 86 7.21 16.02 -29.89
C LYS A 86 6.60 14.62 -29.79
N THR A 87 7.07 13.71 -30.63
CA THR A 87 6.51 12.35 -30.74
C THR A 87 7.14 11.31 -29.81
N ASP A 88 8.25 11.63 -29.13
CA ASP A 88 9.08 10.62 -28.45
C ASP A 88 8.32 9.89 -27.34
N LEU A 89 7.50 10.61 -26.55
CA LEU A 89 6.73 10.01 -25.46
C LEU A 89 5.58 9.14 -26.00
N ALA A 90 4.93 9.56 -27.08
CA ALA A 90 3.91 8.76 -27.74
C ALA A 90 4.51 7.48 -28.32
N GLU A 91 5.68 7.56 -28.97
CA GLU A 91 6.43 6.40 -29.46
C GLU A 91 6.82 5.45 -28.31
N PHE A 92 7.25 5.99 -27.16
CA PHE A 92 7.57 5.17 -25.99
C PHE A 92 6.35 4.36 -25.51
N VAL A 93 5.22 5.02 -25.32
CA VAL A 93 4.00 4.38 -24.78
C VAL A 93 3.43 3.33 -25.73
N VAL A 94 3.47 3.60 -27.04
CA VAL A 94 3.01 2.65 -28.07
C VAL A 94 3.94 1.43 -28.15
N ASN A 95 5.25 1.63 -28.09
CA ASN A 95 6.23 0.54 -28.27
C ASN A 95 6.40 -0.37 -27.05
N ARG A 96 6.21 0.15 -25.83
CA ARG A 96 6.46 -0.58 -24.58
C ARG A 96 5.25 -1.33 -24.03
N GLY A 97 4.04 -1.06 -24.54
CA GLY A 97 2.81 -1.70 -24.11
C GLY A 97 2.36 -1.28 -22.69
N GLN A 98 1.17 -1.70 -22.28
CA GLN A 98 0.53 -1.25 -21.04
C GLN A 98 1.33 -1.61 -19.78
N LYS A 99 1.80 -2.85 -19.68
CA LYS A 99 2.48 -3.37 -18.48
C LYS A 99 3.77 -2.61 -18.17
N CYS A 100 4.65 -2.45 -19.16
CA CYS A 100 5.93 -1.77 -18.97
C CYS A 100 5.75 -0.27 -18.64
N VAL A 101 4.72 0.38 -19.21
CA VAL A 101 4.41 1.78 -18.88
C VAL A 101 3.90 1.92 -17.45
N ALA A 102 3.06 0.99 -16.98
CA ALA A 102 2.60 0.98 -15.59
C ALA A 102 3.77 0.75 -14.62
N GLU A 103 4.62 -0.23 -14.90
CA GLU A 103 5.84 -0.51 -14.11
C GLU A 103 6.78 0.70 -14.08
N ALA A 104 6.95 1.42 -15.19
CA ALA A 104 7.79 2.62 -15.24
C ALA A 104 7.25 3.75 -14.34
N ILE A 105 5.93 3.93 -14.27
CA ILE A 105 5.30 4.90 -13.37
C ILE A 105 5.49 4.45 -11.91
N GLU A 106 5.26 3.18 -11.62
CA GLU A 106 5.38 2.61 -10.28
C GLU A 106 6.82 2.75 -9.75
N VAL A 107 7.81 2.27 -10.51
CA VAL A 107 9.23 2.38 -10.16
C VAL A 107 9.67 3.83 -10.00
N ALA A 108 9.13 4.76 -10.79
CA ALA A 108 9.43 6.19 -10.64
C ALA A 108 9.06 6.72 -9.25
N TRP A 109 7.84 6.41 -8.78
CA TRP A 109 7.37 6.82 -7.46
C TRP A 109 8.01 6.01 -6.33
N GLU A 110 8.30 4.73 -6.54
CA GLU A 110 9.05 3.93 -5.58
C GLU A 110 10.44 4.50 -5.32
N LEU A 111 11.16 4.86 -6.39
CA LEU A 111 12.48 5.47 -6.30
C LEU A 111 12.43 6.86 -5.65
N HIS A 112 11.49 7.71 -6.08
CA HIS A 112 11.33 9.05 -5.53
C HIS A 112 10.99 9.03 -4.03
N ASP A 113 10.10 8.13 -3.63
CA ASP A 113 9.63 8.07 -2.23
C ASP A 113 10.53 7.19 -1.34
N ALA A 114 11.55 6.52 -1.90
CA ALA A 114 12.34 5.50 -1.20
C ALA A 114 12.95 6.02 0.11
N GLU A 115 13.61 7.19 0.06
CA GLU A 115 14.23 7.81 1.23
C GLU A 115 13.18 8.17 2.28
N SER A 116 12.09 8.80 1.88
CA SER A 116 11.00 9.17 2.80
C SER A 116 10.33 7.94 3.44
N LYS A 117 10.17 6.84 2.69
CA LYS A 117 9.64 5.55 3.17
C LYS A 117 10.61 4.89 4.15
N LEU A 118 11.92 4.96 3.88
CA LEU A 118 12.96 4.44 4.75
C LEU A 118 12.99 5.21 6.08
N GLU A 119 13.01 6.54 6.03
CA GLU A 119 13.00 7.38 7.23
C GLU A 119 11.71 7.21 8.04
N ARG A 120 10.58 7.05 7.36
CA ARG A 120 9.32 6.74 8.04
C ARG A 120 9.34 5.35 8.68
N GLY A 121 9.93 4.36 8.03
CA GLY A 121 10.04 2.99 8.55
C GLY A 121 10.90 2.86 9.81
N LYS A 122 11.80 3.83 10.05
CA LYS A 122 12.59 3.91 11.30
C LYS A 122 11.80 4.48 12.48
N LYS A 123 10.68 5.15 12.23
CA LYS A 123 9.87 5.78 13.28
C LYS A 123 8.82 4.81 13.81
N SER A 124 8.68 4.79 15.13
CA SER A 124 7.53 4.21 15.81
C SER A 124 6.26 5.02 15.53
N ARG A 125 5.09 4.41 15.74
CA ARG A 125 3.80 5.09 15.54
C ARG A 125 3.63 6.32 16.46
N PRO A 126 4.06 6.31 17.74
CA PRO A 126 4.08 7.52 18.55
C PRO A 126 5.00 8.63 18.01
N GLU A 127 6.18 8.30 17.48
CA GLU A 127 7.07 9.30 16.86
C GLU A 127 6.50 9.87 15.56
N ILE A 128 5.80 9.04 14.77
CA ILE A 128 5.03 9.51 13.62
C ILE A 128 3.96 10.49 14.10
N LEU A 129 3.18 10.15 15.13
CA LEU A 129 2.17 11.03 15.70
C LEU A 129 2.77 12.36 16.17
N ASP A 130 3.88 12.31 16.92
CA ASP A 130 4.55 13.49 17.46
C ASP A 130 5.08 14.41 16.35
N SER A 131 5.54 13.85 15.23
CA SER A 131 5.99 14.64 14.07
C SER A 131 4.90 15.53 13.45
N PHE A 132 3.62 15.27 13.73
CA PHE A 132 2.49 16.11 13.29
C PHE A 132 2.15 17.22 14.29
N LYS A 133 2.56 17.12 15.56
CA LYS A 133 2.16 18.06 16.64
C LYS A 133 2.56 19.51 16.36
N GLY A 134 3.68 19.73 15.69
CA GLY A 134 4.21 21.07 15.35
C GLY A 134 3.83 21.58 13.96
N GLN A 135 3.08 20.81 13.17
CA GLN A 135 2.72 21.20 11.81
C GLN A 135 1.54 22.20 11.79
N PRO A 136 1.43 23.05 10.76
CA PRO A 136 0.28 23.93 10.61
C PRO A 136 -1.00 23.12 10.39
N CYS A 137 -2.13 23.62 10.89
CA CYS A 137 -3.43 23.00 10.66
C CYS A 137 -3.76 22.92 9.17
N VAL A 138 -4.54 21.90 8.79
CA VAL A 138 -5.09 21.82 7.43
C VAL A 138 -6.02 23.02 7.16
N PRO A 139 -6.09 23.52 5.92
CA PRO A 139 -7.01 24.59 5.56
C PRO A 139 -8.45 24.27 5.98
N GLY A 140 -9.16 25.23 6.59
CA GLY A 140 -10.52 25.05 7.09
C GLY A 140 -10.64 24.46 8.50
N CYS A 141 -9.57 23.92 9.08
CA CYS A 141 -9.60 23.44 10.47
C CYS A 141 -9.39 24.58 11.48
N ASN A 142 -8.31 25.36 11.33
CA ASN A 142 -7.96 26.49 12.23
C ASN A 142 -8.00 26.14 13.73
N GLY A 143 -7.66 24.91 14.12
CA GLY A 143 -7.71 24.46 15.52
C GLY A 143 -9.08 23.97 16.00
N LEU A 144 -10.15 24.22 15.23
CA LEU A 144 -11.52 23.91 15.61
C LEU A 144 -11.76 22.42 15.81
N TRP A 145 -11.01 21.56 15.10
CA TRP A 145 -11.11 20.11 15.26
C TRP A 145 -10.86 19.68 16.72
N SER A 146 -9.85 20.22 17.39
CA SER A 146 -9.52 19.86 18.78
C SER A 146 -10.60 20.32 19.74
N THR A 147 -11.16 21.52 19.54
CA THR A 147 -12.26 22.04 20.36
C THR A 147 -13.51 21.18 20.23
N ILE A 148 -13.85 20.76 19.01
CA ILE A 148 -14.98 19.86 18.77
C ILE A 148 -14.73 18.48 19.36
N ALA A 149 -13.50 17.94 19.24
CA ALA A 149 -13.15 16.65 19.84
C ALA A 149 -13.31 16.66 21.37
N GLU A 150 -12.88 17.73 22.04
CA GLU A 150 -13.10 17.93 23.48
C GLU A 150 -14.59 18.00 23.84
N ASP A 151 -15.37 18.75 23.06
CA ASP A 151 -16.80 18.89 23.28
C ASP A 151 -17.53 17.55 23.08
N ILE A 152 -17.17 16.77 22.05
CA ILE A 152 -17.71 15.43 21.82
C ILE A 152 -17.43 14.52 23.03
N LEU A 153 -16.20 14.49 23.54
CA LEU A 153 -15.89 13.65 24.70
C LEU A 153 -16.66 14.12 25.95
N ARG A 154 -16.75 15.43 26.16
CA ARG A 154 -17.50 16.02 27.28
C ARG A 154 -18.98 15.69 27.24
N ARG A 155 -19.63 15.85 26.07
CA ARG A 155 -21.06 15.53 25.86
C ARG A 155 -21.40 14.05 26.09
N ASN A 156 -20.40 13.18 26.05
CA ASN A 156 -20.54 11.74 26.23
C ASN A 156 -20.01 11.26 27.59
N ASP A 157 -19.70 12.18 28.51
CA ASP A 157 -19.15 11.89 29.84
C ASP A 157 -17.87 11.05 29.81
N ILE A 158 -17.04 11.24 28.78
CA ILE A 158 -15.75 10.54 28.62
C ILE A 158 -14.63 11.49 29.04
N PRO A 159 -13.89 11.17 30.12
CA PRO A 159 -12.72 11.96 30.49
C PRO A 159 -11.68 11.96 29.36
N ALA A 160 -11.33 13.15 28.88
CA ALA A 160 -10.41 13.29 27.75
C ALA A 160 -9.08 12.57 27.99
N GLY A 161 -8.52 12.65 29.20
CA GLY A 161 -7.29 11.94 29.57
C GLY A 161 -7.37 10.41 29.41
N THR A 162 -8.53 9.81 29.68
CA THR A 162 -8.76 8.36 29.49
C THR A 162 -8.74 7.99 28.01
N PHE A 163 -9.41 8.78 27.17
CA PHE A 163 -9.41 8.58 25.73
C PHE A 163 -8.02 8.78 25.12
N LYS A 164 -7.36 9.90 25.44
CA LYS A 164 -6.01 10.22 24.96
C LYS A 164 -5.01 9.12 25.32
N ARG A 165 -5.01 8.68 26.59
CA ARG A 165 -4.14 7.59 27.07
C ARG A 165 -4.42 6.28 26.34
N ALA A 166 -5.68 5.95 26.08
CA ALA A 166 -6.03 4.77 25.30
C ALA A 166 -5.46 4.81 23.87
N VAL A 167 -5.54 5.96 23.21
CA VAL A 167 -4.99 6.14 21.86
C VAL A 167 -3.46 5.99 21.89
N VAL A 168 -2.78 6.61 22.85
CA VAL A 168 -1.32 6.46 23.01
C VAL A 168 -0.94 5.00 23.30
N ASP A 169 -1.62 4.34 24.24
CA ASP A 169 -1.39 2.95 24.61
C ASP A 169 -1.47 2.01 23.40
N VAL A 170 -2.50 2.16 22.56
CA VAL A 170 -2.70 1.27 21.41
C VAL A 170 -1.71 1.59 20.28
N LEU A 171 -1.31 2.86 20.10
CA LEU A 171 -0.27 3.22 19.13
C LEU A 171 1.12 2.74 19.57
N GLU A 172 1.40 2.70 20.86
CA GLU A 172 2.68 2.22 21.38
C GLU A 172 2.73 0.69 21.35
N LYS A 173 1.80 0.05 22.07
CA LYS A 173 1.82 -1.40 22.35
C LYS A 173 1.15 -2.23 21.26
N GLY A 174 0.29 -1.61 20.46
CA GLY A 174 -0.46 -2.29 19.42
C GLY A 174 -1.61 -3.14 19.92
N ARG A 175 -2.02 -4.09 19.07
CA ARG A 175 -3.14 -5.02 19.31
C ARG A 175 -2.95 -5.86 20.56
N GLY A 176 -4.07 -6.12 21.22
CA GLY A 176 -4.19 -7.08 22.30
C GLY A 176 -5.43 -6.83 23.14
N LYS A 177 -5.60 -7.68 24.16
CA LYS A 177 -6.69 -7.55 25.12
C LYS A 177 -6.73 -6.15 25.74
N TYR A 178 -7.92 -5.54 25.76
CA TYR A 178 -8.23 -4.21 26.29
C TYR A 178 -7.44 -3.04 25.69
N ARG A 179 -6.88 -3.22 24.48
CA ARG A 179 -6.04 -2.22 23.80
C ARG A 179 -6.68 -1.66 22.54
N ASN A 180 -7.27 -2.48 21.67
CA ASN A 180 -7.91 -2.00 20.46
C ASN A 180 -9.07 -1.05 20.81
N ILE A 181 -9.28 0.01 20.05
CA ILE A 181 -10.31 1.01 20.39
C ILE A 181 -11.56 0.77 19.56
N PHE A 182 -12.72 0.68 20.20
CA PHE A 182 -14.00 0.63 19.52
C PHE A 182 -14.91 1.74 20.04
N ILE A 183 -15.27 2.69 19.19
CA ILE A 183 -16.26 3.72 19.50
C ILE A 183 -17.64 3.25 19.03
N THR A 184 -18.57 3.07 19.96
CA THR A 184 -19.95 2.64 19.69
C THR A 184 -20.95 3.78 19.91
N GLY A 185 -22.12 3.71 19.29
CA GLY A 185 -23.17 4.72 19.47
C GLY A 185 -24.04 4.95 18.25
N PRO A 186 -25.20 5.63 18.40
CA PRO A 186 -26.10 5.96 17.28
C PRO A 186 -25.44 6.82 16.21
N ALA A 187 -26.12 7.02 15.08
CA ALA A 187 -25.64 7.93 14.04
C ALA A 187 -25.47 9.36 14.59
N ASN A 188 -24.58 10.13 13.96
CA ASN A 188 -24.37 11.56 14.26
C ASN A 188 -23.86 11.90 15.66
N CYS A 189 -23.11 11.02 16.32
CA CYS A 189 -22.50 11.32 17.64
C CYS A 189 -20.99 11.64 17.58
N GLY A 190 -20.40 11.78 16.38
CA GLY A 190 -18.98 12.16 16.23
C GLY A 190 -17.97 11.01 16.23
N LYS A 191 -18.40 9.74 16.14
CA LYS A 191 -17.51 8.56 16.17
C LYS A 191 -16.45 8.58 15.07
N THR A 192 -16.87 8.79 13.82
CA THR A 192 -15.94 8.85 12.68
C THR A 192 -15.08 10.09 12.75
N PHE A 193 -15.66 11.24 13.14
CA PHE A 193 -14.96 12.52 13.23
C PHE A 193 -13.72 12.46 14.13
N ILE A 194 -13.85 11.87 15.32
CA ILE A 194 -12.75 11.86 16.30
C ILE A 194 -11.57 10.97 15.89
N LEU A 195 -11.81 9.96 15.04
CA LEU A 195 -10.77 9.03 14.55
C LEU A 195 -10.32 9.30 13.11
N ALA A 196 -11.06 10.11 12.34
CA ALA A 196 -10.74 10.43 10.96
C ALA A 196 -9.32 10.99 10.75
N PRO A 197 -8.72 11.78 11.66
CA PRO A 197 -7.34 12.24 11.48
C PRO A 197 -6.29 11.13 11.38
N LEU A 198 -6.59 9.90 11.82
CA LEU A 198 -5.70 8.75 11.64
C LEU A 198 -5.34 8.55 10.16
N THR A 199 -6.26 8.82 9.23
CA THR A 199 -6.03 8.66 7.78
C THR A 199 -5.11 9.72 7.19
N GLN A 200 -4.86 10.82 7.91
CA GLN A 200 -3.90 11.85 7.53
C GLN A 200 -2.50 11.60 8.09
N ILE A 201 -2.43 10.95 9.26
CA ILE A 201 -1.17 10.74 9.98
C ILE A 201 -0.51 9.43 9.56
N PHE A 202 -1.30 8.37 9.40
CA PHE A 202 -0.82 7.01 9.22
C PHE A 202 -1.16 6.44 7.84
N LYS A 203 -0.41 5.42 7.43
CA LYS A 203 -0.84 4.49 6.38
C LYS A 203 -1.94 3.61 6.95
N VAL A 204 -3.18 3.90 6.58
CA VAL A 204 -4.35 3.24 7.15
C VAL A 204 -4.90 2.19 6.21
N PHE A 205 -5.10 0.97 6.72
CA PHE A 205 -6.00 0.01 6.10
C PHE A 205 -7.43 0.32 6.56
N SER A 206 -8.29 0.67 5.61
CA SER A 206 -9.69 1.02 5.87
C SER A 206 -10.61 -0.09 5.37
N ASN A 207 -11.64 -0.42 6.15
CA ASN A 207 -12.75 -1.33 5.86
C ASN A 207 -12.50 -2.42 4.80
N PRO A 208 -12.44 -3.70 5.20
CA PRO A 208 -12.28 -4.79 4.26
C PRO A 208 -13.41 -4.82 3.23
N ALA A 209 -13.07 -5.08 1.96
CA ALA A 209 -14.05 -5.27 0.89
C ALA A 209 -14.86 -6.56 1.10
N SER A 210 -16.02 -6.70 0.47
CA SER A 210 -16.83 -7.93 0.55
C SER A 210 -16.34 -9.06 -0.37
N THR A 211 -15.04 -9.16 -0.62
CA THR A 211 -14.45 -10.10 -1.60
C THR A 211 -13.54 -11.13 -0.93
N SER A 212 -13.15 -12.18 -1.64
CA SER A 212 -12.27 -13.24 -1.11
C SER A 212 -10.88 -12.77 -0.66
N PHE A 213 -10.46 -11.56 -1.04
CA PHE A 213 -9.16 -10.98 -0.73
C PHE A 213 -9.31 -9.65 0.02
N ALA A 214 -10.35 -9.56 0.85
CA ALA A 214 -10.82 -8.36 1.52
C ALA A 214 -9.76 -7.59 2.32
N TRP A 215 -8.75 -8.29 2.82
CA TRP A 215 -7.74 -7.77 3.74
C TRP A 215 -6.39 -7.45 3.09
N VAL A 216 -6.24 -7.67 1.78
CA VAL A 216 -4.99 -7.35 1.07
C VAL A 216 -4.63 -5.88 1.26
N GLY A 217 -3.39 -5.63 1.68
CA GLY A 217 -2.87 -4.30 2.02
C GLY A 217 -2.84 -4.02 3.52
N ALA A 218 -3.52 -4.81 4.36
CA ALA A 218 -3.46 -4.69 5.82
C ALA A 218 -2.04 -4.94 6.36
N GLU A 219 -1.24 -5.76 5.67
CA GLU A 219 0.15 -6.06 6.02
C GLU A 219 1.10 -4.87 5.85
N LYS A 220 0.71 -3.88 5.04
CA LYS A 220 1.49 -2.65 4.80
C LYS A 220 1.02 -1.47 5.65
N ALA A 221 -0.06 -1.65 6.41
CA ALA A 221 -0.68 -0.59 7.18
C ALA A 221 0.01 -0.39 8.53
N GLU A 222 0.14 0.87 8.92
CA GLU A 222 0.63 1.27 10.25
C GLU A 222 -0.50 1.21 11.29
N VAL A 223 -1.74 1.42 10.83
CA VAL A 223 -2.98 1.37 11.62
C VAL A 223 -4.11 0.76 10.79
N ILE A 224 -4.98 0.00 11.44
CA ILE A 224 -6.24 -0.47 10.87
C ILE A 224 -7.37 0.41 11.41
N PHE A 225 -8.18 0.97 10.51
CA PHE A 225 -9.35 1.77 10.87
C PHE A 225 -10.62 1.18 10.23
N LEU A 226 -11.46 0.55 11.06
CA LEU A 226 -12.71 -0.07 10.66
C LEU A 226 -13.87 0.89 10.94
N ASN A 227 -14.22 1.73 9.98
CA ASN A 227 -15.25 2.76 10.13
C ASN A 227 -16.66 2.21 9.84
N ASP A 228 -17.61 2.42 10.75
CA ASP A 228 -18.94 1.81 10.74
C ASP A 228 -18.89 0.28 10.51
N PHE A 229 -17.98 -0.37 11.23
CA PHE A 229 -17.68 -1.78 11.08
C PHE A 229 -18.82 -2.66 11.55
N ARG A 230 -19.10 -3.68 10.73
CA ARG A 230 -20.00 -4.78 11.04
C ARG A 230 -19.27 -6.07 10.71
N TRP A 231 -19.15 -6.94 11.69
CA TRP A 231 -18.57 -8.24 11.43
C TRP A 231 -19.54 -9.09 10.60
N SER A 232 -18.97 -9.85 9.67
CA SER A 232 -19.68 -10.85 8.89
C SER A 232 -18.71 -12.02 8.61
N PRO A 233 -19.17 -13.29 8.65
CA PRO A 233 -18.32 -14.43 8.32
C PRO A 233 -17.67 -14.36 6.93
N GLN A 234 -18.30 -13.66 5.98
CA GLN A 234 -17.79 -13.45 4.62
C GLN A 234 -16.56 -12.52 4.58
N ILE A 235 -16.39 -11.65 5.58
CA ILE A 235 -15.25 -10.74 5.68
C ILE A 235 -14.05 -11.45 6.30
N MET A 236 -14.29 -12.16 7.41
CA MET A 236 -13.28 -12.91 8.15
C MET A 236 -13.99 -13.86 9.13
N PRO A 237 -13.54 -15.12 9.27
CA PRO A 237 -14.01 -16.00 10.33
C PRO A 237 -13.87 -15.35 11.71
N TRP A 238 -14.82 -15.63 12.62
CA TRP A 238 -14.82 -15.03 13.96
C TRP A 238 -13.52 -15.31 14.73
N HIS A 239 -13.05 -16.55 14.67
CA HIS A 239 -11.79 -16.97 15.29
C HIS A 239 -10.59 -16.16 14.77
N ASP A 240 -10.48 -15.97 13.45
CA ASP A 240 -9.38 -15.19 12.87
C ASP A 240 -9.44 -13.72 13.28
N LEU A 241 -10.65 -13.15 13.45
CA LEU A 241 -10.80 -11.79 13.98
C LEU A 241 -10.36 -11.71 15.44
N LEU A 242 -10.65 -12.73 16.26
CA LEU A 242 -10.18 -12.81 17.64
C LEU A 242 -8.65 -12.87 17.69
N LEU A 243 -8.02 -13.70 16.85
CA LEU A 243 -6.56 -13.82 16.74
C LEU A 243 -5.93 -12.50 16.30
N LEU A 244 -6.51 -11.86 15.28
CA LEU A 244 -6.08 -10.58 14.74
C LEU A 244 -6.05 -9.53 15.85
N LEU A 245 -7.16 -9.36 16.57
CA LEU A 245 -7.29 -8.35 17.62
C LEU A 245 -6.43 -8.67 18.85
N GLU A 246 -6.07 -9.92 19.08
CA GLU A 246 -5.14 -10.31 20.15
C GLU A 246 -3.67 -10.04 19.76
N GLY A 247 -3.40 -9.74 18.49
CA GLY A 247 -2.05 -9.55 17.96
C GLY A 247 -1.35 -10.87 17.62
N GLN A 248 -2.10 -11.96 17.52
CA GLN A 248 -1.58 -13.24 17.06
C GLN A 248 -1.41 -13.25 15.54
N MET A 249 -0.64 -14.22 15.07
CA MET A 249 -0.43 -14.45 13.65
C MET A 249 -1.74 -14.93 13.00
N VAL A 250 -2.14 -14.29 11.91
CA VAL A 250 -3.32 -14.68 11.13
C VAL A 250 -2.93 -14.81 9.66
N HIS A 251 -3.31 -15.93 9.05
CA HIS A 251 -3.13 -16.19 7.62
C HIS A 251 -4.37 -15.70 6.88
N LEU A 252 -4.21 -14.73 5.99
CA LEU A 252 -5.32 -14.13 5.25
C LEU A 252 -5.21 -14.43 3.76
N PRO A 253 -6.32 -14.80 3.10
CA PRO A 253 -6.32 -15.20 1.71
C PRO A 253 -5.75 -14.09 0.83
N ALA A 254 -4.87 -14.48 -0.10
CA ALA A 254 -4.28 -13.58 -1.10
C ALA A 254 -4.43 -14.15 -2.52
N PRO A 255 -4.59 -13.30 -3.55
CA PRO A 255 -4.72 -13.76 -4.93
C PRO A 255 -3.41 -14.41 -5.40
N LYS A 256 -3.46 -15.71 -5.71
CA LYS A 256 -2.27 -16.50 -6.10
C LYS A 256 -1.59 -16.04 -7.40
N THR A 257 -2.28 -15.21 -8.18
CA THR A 257 -1.74 -14.58 -9.40
C THR A 257 -0.69 -13.51 -9.10
N HIS A 258 -0.77 -12.86 -7.94
CA HIS A 258 0.12 -11.79 -7.51
C HIS A 258 0.94 -12.15 -6.26
N PHE A 259 0.48 -13.13 -5.48
CA PHE A 259 1.12 -13.56 -4.25
C PHE A 259 1.43 -15.06 -4.32
N SER A 260 2.65 -15.46 -3.99
CA SER A 260 3.03 -16.88 -3.95
C SER A 260 2.35 -17.64 -2.81
N GLN A 261 1.97 -16.93 -1.74
CA GLN A 261 1.37 -17.48 -0.52
C GLN A 261 0.30 -16.53 0.03
N ASP A 262 -0.54 -17.03 0.93
CA ASP A 262 -1.41 -16.17 1.72
C ASP A 262 -0.56 -15.23 2.58
N PHE A 263 -0.99 -13.99 2.72
CA PHE A 263 -0.19 -13.03 3.47
C PHE A 263 -0.47 -13.21 4.97
N VAL A 264 0.56 -12.96 5.76
CA VAL A 264 0.51 -13.14 7.20
C VAL A 264 0.44 -11.77 7.86
N LEU A 265 -0.63 -11.53 8.62
CA LEU A 265 -0.74 -10.31 9.41
C LEU A 265 -0.04 -10.49 10.76
N SER A 266 1.28 -10.65 10.73
CA SER A 266 2.13 -10.68 11.91
C SER A 266 2.50 -9.26 12.32
N GLY A 267 2.15 -8.86 13.54
CA GLY A 267 2.58 -7.56 14.05
C GLY A 267 1.64 -6.95 15.07
N SER A 268 2.00 -5.76 15.53
CA SER A 268 1.29 -5.02 16.57
C SER A 268 0.35 -3.95 15.97
N THR A 269 0.00 -4.00 14.68
CA THR A 269 -0.76 -2.95 13.96
C THR A 269 -2.05 -2.54 14.70
N PRO A 270 -2.16 -1.34 15.28
CA PRO A 270 -3.26 -0.94 16.16
C PRO A 270 -4.59 -1.01 15.40
N VAL A 271 -5.66 -1.43 16.07
CA VAL A 271 -6.99 -1.45 15.48
C VAL A 271 -7.88 -0.42 16.16
N PHE A 272 -8.47 0.44 15.33
CA PHE A 272 -9.50 1.38 15.70
C PHE A 272 -10.77 1.02 14.94
N ALA A 273 -11.91 1.05 15.61
CA ALA A 273 -13.19 0.77 15.00
C ALA A 273 -14.26 1.76 15.46
N THR A 274 -15.23 2.00 14.59
CA THR A 274 -16.48 2.66 14.94
C THR A 274 -17.64 1.80 14.50
N GLY A 275 -18.80 1.95 15.13
CA GLY A 275 -19.99 1.17 14.78
C GLY A 275 -21.18 1.55 15.62
N LYS A 276 -22.36 1.03 15.29
CA LYS A 276 -23.59 1.29 16.05
C LYS A 276 -23.53 0.66 17.43
N ASN A 277 -23.21 -0.64 17.48
CA ASN A 277 -23.23 -1.47 18.67
C ASN A 277 -21.90 -2.24 18.81
N PRO A 278 -21.58 -2.74 20.01
CA PRO A 278 -20.54 -3.75 20.19
C PRO A 278 -20.74 -4.96 19.27
N LEU A 279 -19.66 -5.67 18.96
CA LEU A 279 -19.73 -6.92 18.22
C LEU A 279 -20.30 -8.02 19.10
N ILE A 280 -21.28 -8.75 18.57
CA ILE A 280 -21.90 -9.91 19.21
C ILE A 280 -21.86 -11.09 18.25
N TYR A 281 -21.69 -12.29 18.81
CA TYR A 281 -21.77 -13.52 18.02
C TYR A 281 -23.16 -14.14 18.17
N ILE A 282 -23.81 -14.41 17.04
CA ILE A 282 -25.17 -14.97 16.99
C ILE A 282 -25.10 -16.35 16.33
N LYS A 283 -25.59 -17.37 17.02
CA LYS A 283 -25.67 -18.75 16.53
C LYS A 283 -27.09 -19.28 16.77
N GLY A 284 -27.74 -19.75 15.70
CA GLY A 284 -29.12 -20.25 15.79
C GLY A 284 -30.14 -19.20 16.25
N GLY A 285 -29.89 -17.91 15.99
CA GLY A 285 -30.75 -16.80 16.41
C GLY A 285 -30.58 -16.37 17.87
N GLN A 286 -29.68 -17.00 18.63
CA GLN A 286 -29.35 -16.64 20.00
C GLN A 286 -27.94 -16.04 20.09
N ILE A 287 -27.74 -15.13 21.04
CA ILE A 287 -26.41 -14.60 21.35
C ILE A 287 -25.62 -15.70 22.03
N GLU A 288 -24.45 -16.02 21.50
CA GLU A 288 -23.51 -16.88 22.20
C GLU A 288 -22.66 -16.00 23.14
N GLU A 289 -22.97 -16.06 24.43
CA GLU A 289 -22.34 -15.21 25.44
C GLU A 289 -20.83 -15.41 25.51
N ARG A 290 -20.38 -16.66 25.46
CA ARG A 290 -18.94 -17.00 25.55
C ARG A 290 -18.12 -16.37 24.44
N GLU A 291 -18.55 -16.53 23.18
CA GLU A 291 -17.87 -15.93 22.03
C GLU A 291 -17.93 -14.40 22.07
N THR A 292 -19.07 -13.85 22.48
CA THR A 292 -19.26 -12.40 22.63
C THR A 292 -18.36 -11.81 23.72
N GLU A 293 -18.19 -12.51 24.85
CA GLU A 293 -17.28 -12.11 25.92
C GLU A 293 -15.82 -12.15 25.45
N MET A 294 -15.43 -13.20 24.74
CA MET A 294 -14.09 -13.29 24.13
C MET A 294 -13.82 -12.09 23.21
N MET A 295 -14.77 -11.68 22.39
CA MET A 295 -14.60 -10.48 21.57
C MET A 295 -14.52 -9.21 22.41
N THR A 296 -15.36 -9.08 23.43
CA THR A 296 -15.45 -7.89 24.28
C THR A 296 -14.12 -7.54 24.93
N VAL A 297 -13.39 -8.53 25.47
CA VAL A 297 -12.10 -8.30 26.14
C VAL A 297 -10.98 -7.85 25.21
N ARG A 298 -11.18 -7.88 23.88
CA ARG A 298 -10.20 -7.41 22.89
C ARG A 298 -10.34 -5.92 22.58
N TRP A 299 -11.42 -5.30 23.02
CA TRP A 299 -11.71 -3.90 22.78
C TRP A 299 -11.69 -3.09 24.07
N ARG A 300 -11.31 -1.82 23.94
CA ARG A 300 -11.60 -0.75 24.87
C ARG A 300 -12.72 0.06 24.25
N TYR A 301 -13.91 -0.05 24.83
CA TYR A 301 -15.11 0.60 24.30
C TYR A 301 -15.22 2.04 24.79
N PHE A 302 -15.57 2.93 23.87
CA PHE A 302 -16.05 4.28 24.18
C PHE A 302 -17.45 4.42 23.60
N THR A 303 -18.45 4.68 24.44
CA THR A 303 -19.85 4.77 23.98
C THR A 303 -20.26 6.23 23.85
N PHE A 304 -20.46 6.67 22.62
CA PHE A 304 -20.96 8.01 22.32
C PHE A 304 -22.48 7.97 22.23
N ARG A 305 -23.18 8.48 23.24
CA ARG A 305 -24.64 8.49 23.36
C ARG A 305 -25.27 9.78 22.83
N SER A 306 -24.57 10.91 22.91
CA SER A 306 -25.07 12.23 22.54
C SER A 306 -25.08 12.41 21.02
N GLN A 307 -26.27 12.56 20.43
CA GLN A 307 -26.43 12.86 19.01
C GLN A 307 -26.35 14.36 18.76
N ILE A 308 -25.59 14.75 17.75
CA ILE A 308 -25.40 16.12 17.31
C ILE A 308 -26.55 16.46 16.35
N GLN A 309 -27.33 17.48 16.71
CA GLN A 309 -28.47 17.93 15.91
C GLN A 309 -28.00 18.59 14.61
N ALA A 310 -28.82 18.55 13.55
CA ALA A 310 -28.43 19.05 12.23
C ALA A 310 -28.01 20.53 12.24
N ASN A 311 -28.65 21.36 13.07
CA ASN A 311 -28.34 22.77 13.24
C ASN A 311 -27.03 23.04 14.03
N GLU A 312 -26.51 22.04 14.74
CA GLU A 312 -25.25 22.12 15.48
C GLU A 312 -24.06 21.56 14.69
N GLN A 313 -24.31 20.96 13.52
CA GLN A 313 -23.26 20.37 12.71
C GLN A 313 -22.40 21.45 12.08
N VAL A 314 -21.08 21.30 12.23
CA VAL A 314 -20.08 22.16 11.60
C VAL A 314 -19.23 21.31 10.68
N ASP A 315 -18.99 21.80 9.47
CA ASP A 315 -18.08 21.14 8.54
C ASP A 315 -16.64 21.50 8.88
N VAL A 316 -15.93 20.55 9.48
CA VAL A 316 -14.52 20.69 9.85
C VAL A 316 -13.76 19.49 9.30
N PRO A 317 -12.73 19.70 8.47
CA PRO A 317 -11.96 18.60 7.91
C PRO A 317 -11.21 17.85 9.01
N PRO A 318 -10.92 16.54 8.82
CA PRO A 318 -9.98 15.85 9.68
C PRO A 318 -8.66 16.62 9.72
N CYS A 319 -7.98 16.64 10.86
CA CYS A 319 -6.75 17.42 11.02
C CYS A 319 -5.72 16.65 11.84
N GLY A 320 -4.73 16.09 11.16
CA GLY A 320 -3.62 15.35 11.76
C GLY A 320 -2.85 16.15 12.82
N PRO A 321 -2.47 17.41 12.56
CA PRO A 321 -1.79 18.25 13.55
C PRO A 321 -2.61 18.53 14.81
N CYS A 322 -3.90 18.84 14.65
CA CYS A 322 -4.82 19.04 15.78
C CYS A 322 -5.00 17.75 16.59
N PHE A 323 -5.13 16.61 15.92
CA PHE A 323 -5.23 15.31 16.56
C PHE A 323 -3.95 14.97 17.34
N ALA A 324 -2.78 15.11 16.71
CA ALA A 324 -1.50 14.87 17.36
C ALA A 324 -1.32 15.72 18.61
N LYS A 325 -1.60 17.03 18.51
CA LYS A 325 -1.58 17.93 19.66
C LYS A 325 -2.55 17.45 20.73
N PHE A 326 -3.81 17.23 20.38
CA PHE A 326 -4.86 16.81 21.31
C PHE A 326 -4.50 15.51 22.05
N ILE A 327 -3.95 14.51 21.37
CA ILE A 327 -3.61 13.22 21.98
C ILE A 327 -2.35 13.31 22.88
N LEU A 328 -1.39 14.16 22.51
CA LEU A 328 -0.07 14.26 23.17
C LEU A 328 0.06 15.42 24.18
N THR A 329 -1.02 16.14 24.47
CA THR A 329 -1.10 17.16 25.54
C THR A 329 -2.27 16.84 26.46
#